data_AF-A0A645A173-F1
#
_entry.id   AF-A0A645A173-F1
#
_cell.length_a   1.000
_cell.length_b   1.000
_cell.length_c   1.000
_cell.angle_alpha   90.00
_cell.angle_beta   90.00
_cell.angle_gamma   90.00
#
_symmetry.space_group_name_H-M   'P 1'
#
loop_
_entity.id
_entity.type
_entity.pdbx_description
1 polymer ?
#
loop_
_entity_poly.entity_id
_entity_poly.type
_entity_poly.pdbx_seq_one_letter_code
_entity_poly.pdbx_strand_id
1 'polypeptide(L)'
;MQEFSTRLLTLGTAGMRGVIGPGQTLAAASDFASAYATFTGGGRILVETDPRASSEMLRNAISSALSGGGCQVVDGGILTAGLMHFLILAGGYDGGILIPGA
;
A
#
# COMPACT_ATOMS: atom_id res chain seq x y z
N MET A 1 23.57 16.33 -18.28
CA MET A 1 22.14 16.62 -18.44
C MET A 1 21.42 15.36 -18.02
N GLN A 2 20.80 15.35 -16.84
CA GLN A 2 20.19 14.17 -16.23
C GLN A 2 18.96 13.76 -17.05
N GLU A 3 18.88 12.49 -17.47
CA GLU A 3 17.70 11.93 -18.15
C GLU A 3 16.50 11.97 -17.20
N PHE A 4 15.60 12.94 -17.40
CA PHE A 4 14.31 12.96 -16.73
C PHE A 4 13.43 11.86 -17.35
N SER A 5 13.35 10.72 -16.67
CA SER A 5 12.42 9.65 -17.04
C SER A 5 10.97 10.15 -16.93
N THR A 6 10.25 10.13 -18.04
CA THR A 6 8.82 10.46 -18.18
C THR A 6 7.92 9.36 -17.57
N ARG A 7 8.21 8.89 -16.36
CA ARG A 7 7.35 7.93 -15.63
C ARG A 7 6.72 8.62 -14.44
N LEU A 8 5.43 8.91 -14.57
CA LEU A 8 4.59 9.51 -13.51
C LEU A 8 4.39 8.57 -12.30
N LEU A 9 4.78 7.30 -12.44
CA LEU A 9 4.82 6.29 -11.40
C LEU A 9 6.23 5.68 -11.31
N THR A 10 6.81 5.68 -10.11
CA THR A 10 8.09 5.04 -9.80
C THR A 10 7.87 3.94 -8.75
N LEU A 11 8.47 2.78 -8.98
CA LEU A 11 8.57 1.68 -8.01
C LEU A 11 10.05 1.55 -7.61
N GLY A 12 10.33 1.65 -6.32
CA GLY A 12 11.70 1.58 -5.80
C GLY A 12 11.76 1.08 -4.36
N THR A 13 12.90 1.30 -3.72
CA THR A 13 13.15 0.85 -2.33
C THR A 13 12.18 1.47 -1.31
N ALA A 14 11.63 2.65 -1.61
CA ALA A 14 10.63 3.33 -0.79
C ALA A 14 9.18 3.02 -1.20
N GLY A 15 8.95 1.97 -2.00
CA GLY A 15 7.64 1.55 -2.49
C GLY A 15 7.19 2.27 -3.76
N MET A 16 5.87 2.36 -3.93
CA MET A 16 5.21 2.99 -5.08
C MET A 16 5.00 4.49 -4.85
N ARG A 17 5.53 5.32 -5.76
CA ARG A 17 5.45 6.79 -5.69
C ARG A 17 4.96 7.36 -7.02
N GLY A 18 4.03 8.30 -6.97
CA GLY A 18 3.50 8.97 -8.16
C GLY A 18 2.39 9.93 -7.81
N VAL A 19 2.01 10.77 -8.78
CA VAL A 19 0.88 11.70 -8.63
C VAL A 19 -0.43 10.91 -8.72
N ILE A 20 -1.34 11.11 -7.75
CA ILE A 20 -2.67 10.48 -7.75
C ILE A 20 -3.40 10.82 -9.06
N GLY A 21 -3.85 9.79 -9.78
CA GLY A 21 -4.52 9.92 -11.08
C GLY A 21 -3.59 9.68 -12.26
N PRO A 22 -2.69 10.61 -12.66
CA PRO A 22 -1.82 10.43 -13.82
C PRO A 22 -0.71 9.37 -13.63
N GLY A 23 -0.28 9.12 -12.40
CA GLY A 23 0.78 8.17 -12.06
C GLY A 23 0.30 7.05 -11.17
N GLN A 24 -0.09 7.41 -9.95
CA GLN A 24 -0.63 6.49 -8.96
C GLN A 24 -2.14 6.37 -9.15
N THR A 25 -2.56 5.37 -9.93
CA THR A 25 -3.97 5.03 -10.17
C THR A 25 -4.46 3.98 -9.17
N LEU A 26 -5.78 3.87 -9.01
CA LEU A 26 -6.37 2.77 -8.24
C LEU A 26 -6.06 1.41 -8.84
N ALA A 27 -6.05 1.30 -10.18
CA ALA A 27 -5.68 0.06 -10.87
C ALA A 27 -4.25 -0.35 -10.53
N ALA A 28 -3.28 0.57 -10.61
CA ALA A 28 -1.90 0.28 -10.25
C ALA A 28 -1.74 -0.10 -8.76
N ALA A 29 -2.48 0.56 -7.87
CA ALA A 29 -2.48 0.22 -6.44
C ALA A 29 -3.08 -1.17 -6.17
N SER A 30 -4.20 -1.50 -6.83
CA SER A 30 -4.84 -2.82 -6.73
C SER A 30 -3.97 -3.93 -7.33
N ASP A 31 -3.30 -3.68 -8.46
CA ASP A 31 -2.39 -4.64 -9.08
C ASP A 31 -1.20 -4.92 -8.16
N PHE A 32 -0.61 -3.87 -7.58
CA PHE A 32 0.46 -4.01 -6.60
C PHE A 32 0.01 -4.80 -5.36
N ALA A 33 -1.16 -4.49 -4.82
CA ALA A 33 -1.73 -5.19 -3.68
C ALA A 33 -2.04 -6.67 -3.99
N SER A 34 -2.55 -6.98 -5.18
CA SER A 34 -2.81 -8.35 -5.62
C SER A 34 -1.53 -9.15 -5.79
N ALA A 35 -0.49 -8.52 -6.34
CA ALA A 35 0.84 -9.12 -6.42
C ALA A 35 1.43 -9.38 -5.01
N TYR A 36 1.24 -8.44 -4.08
CA TYR A 36 1.65 -8.61 -2.69
C TYR A 36 0.89 -9.73 -1.97
N ALA A 37 -0.43 -9.85 -2.18
CA ALA A 37 -1.23 -10.95 -1.66
C ALA A 37 -0.74 -12.32 -2.18
N THR A 38 -0.41 -12.38 -3.49
CA THR A 38 0.16 -13.58 -4.10
C THR A 38 1.54 -13.91 -3.52
N PHE A 39 2.38 -12.90 -3.29
CA PHE A 39 3.72 -13.06 -2.71
C PHE A 39 3.67 -13.55 -1.25
N THR A 40 2.73 -13.02 -0.45
CA THR A 40 2.54 -13.43 0.95
C THR A 40 1.85 -14.78 1.08
N GLY A 41 1.09 -15.21 0.06
CA GLY A 41 0.34 -16.47 0.10
C GLY A 41 -0.90 -16.40 1.01
N GLY A 42 -1.40 -15.21 1.31
CA GLY A 42 -2.47 -14.95 2.27
C GLY A 42 -1.96 -14.34 3.58
N GLY A 43 -2.69 -14.55 4.67
CA GLY A 43 -2.31 -14.07 6.02
C GLY A 43 -2.97 -12.77 6.45
N ARG A 44 -2.62 -12.31 7.65
CA ARG A 44 -3.13 -11.10 8.30
C ARG A 44 -2.30 -9.90 7.90
N ILE A 45 -2.86 -9.05 7.04
CA ILE A 45 -2.17 -7.89 6.47
C ILE A 45 -2.70 -6.61 7.10
N LEU A 46 -1.82 -5.88 7.76
CA LEU A 46 -2.12 -4.57 8.33
C LEU A 46 -2.10 -3.49 7.25
N VAL A 47 -3.20 -2.77 7.08
CA VAL A 47 -3.32 -1.65 6.12
C VAL A 47 -3.47 -0.37 6.91
N GLU A 48 -2.57 0.58 6.62
CA GLU A 48 -2.47 1.87 7.31
C GLU A 48 -2.46 3.01 6.31
N THR A 49 -2.96 4.16 6.75
CA THR A 49 -3.05 5.39 5.95
C THR A 49 -2.41 6.58 6.62
N ASP A 50 -2.13 7.62 5.84
CA ASP A 50 -1.93 8.97 6.34
C ASP A 50 -3.25 9.79 6.22
N PRO A 51 -3.35 11.00 6.80
CA PRO A 51 -4.60 11.76 6.87
C PRO A 51 -5.03 12.43 5.55
N ARG A 52 -4.40 12.12 4.40
CA ARG A 52 -4.73 12.79 3.14
C ARG A 52 -6.04 12.29 2.54
N ALA A 53 -6.72 13.16 1.82
CA ALA A 53 -8.01 12.85 1.20
C ALA A 53 -7.97 11.68 0.19
N SER A 54 -6.84 11.47 -0.49
CA SER A 54 -6.66 10.35 -1.43
C SER A 54 -6.52 8.98 -0.74
N SER A 55 -6.20 8.97 0.55
CA SER A 55 -5.80 7.77 1.28
C SER A 55 -6.97 6.81 1.50
N GLU A 56 -8.18 7.33 1.68
CA GLU A 56 -9.39 6.50 1.81
C GLU A 56 -9.67 5.71 0.52
N MET A 57 -9.57 6.37 -0.64
CA MET A 57 -9.78 5.76 -1.95
C MET A 57 -8.75 4.64 -2.22
N LEU A 58 -7.48 4.91 -1.94
CA LEU A 58 -6.41 3.92 -2.08
C LEU A 58 -6.56 2.77 -1.09
N ARG A 59 -6.92 3.06 0.17
CA ARG A 59 -7.16 2.05 1.22
C ARG A 59 -8.24 1.09 0.79
N ASN A 60 -9.36 1.59 0.27
CA ASN A 60 -10.47 0.75 -0.18
C ASN A 60 -10.05 -0.14 -1.37
N ALA A 61 -9.36 0.42 -2.37
CA ALA A 61 -8.86 -0.34 -3.51
C ALA A 61 -7.88 -1.45 -3.09
N ILE A 62 -6.86 -1.10 -2.30
CA ILE A 62 -5.85 -2.03 -1.79
C ILE A 62 -6.49 -3.11 -0.90
N SER A 63 -7.38 -2.73 0.02
CA SER A 63 -8.06 -3.69 0.91
C SER A 63 -8.90 -4.69 0.12
N SER A 64 -9.59 -4.23 -0.92
CA SER A 64 -10.39 -5.12 -1.79
C SER A 64 -9.51 -6.11 -2.56
N ALA A 65 -8.38 -5.66 -3.10
CA ALA A 65 -7.42 -6.49 -3.82
C ALA A 65 -6.76 -7.54 -2.91
N LEU A 66 -6.32 -7.14 -1.71
CA LEU A 66 -5.77 -8.05 -0.71
C LEU A 66 -6.79 -9.11 -0.28
N SER A 67 -8.03 -8.69 0.00
CA SER A 67 -9.11 -9.61 0.39
C SER A 67 -9.43 -10.60 -0.73
N GLY A 68 -9.51 -10.12 -1.98
CA GLY A 68 -9.69 -10.97 -3.16
C GLY A 68 -8.53 -11.94 -3.39
N GLY A 69 -7.31 -11.58 -2.97
CA GLY A 69 -6.13 -12.44 -2.97
C GLY A 69 -6.02 -13.42 -1.80
N GLY A 70 -7.02 -13.46 -0.90
CA GLY A 70 -7.06 -14.39 0.23
C GLY A 70 -6.42 -13.89 1.53
N CYS A 71 -6.04 -12.61 1.61
CA CYS A 71 -5.53 -12.02 2.84
C CYS A 71 -6.68 -11.60 3.77
N GLN A 72 -6.48 -11.76 5.09
CA GLN A 72 -7.29 -11.08 6.11
C GLN A 72 -6.78 -9.65 6.27
N VAL A 73 -7.51 -8.68 5.73
CA VAL A 73 -7.15 -7.26 5.88
C VAL A 73 -7.55 -6.77 7.27
N VAL A 74 -6.60 -6.16 7.96
CA VAL A 74 -6.81 -5.45 9.22
C VAL A 74 -6.53 -3.98 9.00
N ASP A 75 -7.53 -3.14 9.24
CA ASP A 75 -7.38 -1.69 9.19
C ASP A 75 -6.85 -1.16 10.51
N GLY A 76 -5.69 -0.49 10.51
CA GLY A 76 -5.22 0.23 11.69
C GLY A 76 -5.39 1.75 11.62
N GLY A 77 -6.01 2.25 10.54
CA GLY A 77 -6.40 3.66 10.42
C GLY A 77 -5.23 4.57 10.05
N ILE A 78 -5.04 5.64 10.83
CA ILE A 78 -4.03 6.66 10.57
C ILE A 78 -2.83 6.42 11.48
N LEU A 79 -1.71 5.96 10.91
CA LEU A 79 -0.49 5.67 11.67
C LEU A 79 0.77 6.19 10.97
N THR A 80 1.84 6.30 11.75
CA THR A 80 3.18 6.60 11.20
C THR A 80 3.88 5.33 10.73
N ALA A 81 4.76 5.46 9.74
CA ALA A 81 5.55 4.33 9.23
C ALA A 81 6.33 3.59 10.35
N GLY A 82 6.87 4.34 11.33
CA GLY A 82 7.59 3.75 12.46
C GLY A 82 6.71 2.87 13.34
N LEU A 83 5.48 3.33 13.62
CA LEU A 83 4.52 2.57 14.42
C LEU A 83 4.06 1.31 13.70
N MET A 84 3.84 1.38 12.39
CA MET A 84 3.45 0.22 11.60
C MET A 84 4.49 -0.91 11.67
N HIS A 85 5.78 -0.60 11.49
CA HIS A 85 6.83 -1.62 11.60
C HIS A 85 6.86 -2.29 12.97
N PHE A 86 6.59 -1.53 14.03
CA PHE A 86 6.48 -2.08 15.38
C PHE A 86 5.24 -2.98 15.51
N LEU A 87 4.08 -2.52 15.04
CA LEU A 87 2.80 -3.23 15.15
C LEU A 87 2.78 -4.54 14.38
N ILE A 88 3.39 -4.60 13.19
CA ILE A 88 3.45 -5.85 12.40
C ILE A 88 4.03 -6.99 13.25
N LEU A 89 5.16 -6.72 13.93
CA LEU A 89 5.81 -7.70 14.79
C LEU A 89 5.05 -7.92 16.10
N ALA A 90 4.65 -6.84 16.77
CA ALA A 90 4.01 -6.91 18.10
C ALA A 90 2.60 -7.53 18.05
N GLY A 91 1.87 -7.32 16.96
CA GLY A 91 0.50 -7.80 16.75
C GLY A 91 0.40 -9.15 16.02
N GLY A 92 1.54 -9.74 15.62
CA GLY A 92 1.56 -11.01 14.90
C GLY A 92 0.89 -10.94 13.53
N TYR A 93 1.14 -9.85 12.79
CA TYR A 93 0.69 -9.71 11.40
C TYR A 93 1.72 -10.34 10.46
N ASP A 94 1.25 -10.91 9.36
CA ASP A 94 2.09 -11.56 8.35
C ASP A 94 2.72 -10.54 7.38
N GLY A 95 2.25 -9.30 7.43
CA GLY A 95 2.78 -8.20 6.63
C GLY A 95 1.96 -6.93 6.77
N GLY A 96 2.28 -5.94 5.94
CA GLY A 96 1.50 -4.72 5.91
C GLY A 96 1.78 -3.82 4.72
N ILE A 97 0.81 -2.98 4.40
CA ILE A 97 0.91 -1.91 3.39
C ILE A 97 0.62 -0.57 4.04
N LEU A 98 1.62 0.32 4.02
CA LEU A 98 1.43 1.73 4.34
C LEU A 98 1.02 2.47 3.07
N ILE A 99 0.03 3.35 3.20
CA ILE A 99 -0.36 4.31 2.17
C ILE A 99 0.12 5.69 2.62
N PRO A 100 1.42 6.03 2.41
CA PRO A 100 1.92 7.35 2.71
C PRO A 100 1.49 8.30 1.60
N GLY A 101 1.05 9.50 1.96
CA GLY A 101 0.73 10.53 0.99
C GLY A 101 1.92 10.83 0.07
N ALA A 102 1.61 10.96 -1.22
CA ALA A 102 2.58 11.26 -2.28
C ALA A 102 3.26 12.63 -2.10
#